data_AF-W6UG98-F1
#
_entry.id   AF-W6UG98-F1
#
_cell.length_a   1.000
_cell.length_b   1.000
_cell.length_c   1.000
_cell.angle_alpha   90.00
_cell.angle_beta   90.00
_cell.angle_gamma   90.00
#
_symmetry.space_group_name_H-M   'P 1'
#
loop_
_entity.id
_entity.type
_entity.pdbx_description
1 polymer ?
#
loop_
_entity_poly.entity_id
_entity_poly.type
_entity_poly.pdbx_seq_one_letter_code
_entity_poly.pdbx_strand_id
1 'polypeptide(L)'
;MPSIKLKKSSKRYRIDPELRRSVGRAAPGSVERLQYLEALVNELCVTNLIDYKQQIVANLGNFAHDPRNCPHLISLDVHLIFLEIVRQHLQIAPSASSQKKTAATSAKLVSLAVAGFCNLITSSQNLRLRFSHSHQEISPLFTCLQSPTLEAGTLVNCLTVFVHLCAPAVHLQEENCVFFEPNCSTTAFHTSIRSNFPTSLSNNSSRLTSTMVAPLAPSFAPNTTVFEQPNSAVLSPISRTGRKRISLVKWVGVWMALSKARLTGLVVSTALAGCALAAPSPLVCEAFLAHPAASLLALGLGTTLTSASANSINQIMEVQYDSLMKRTRMRPLVRKLISPVGASVFASTTATMGLSILYVSTNSLVASLAAGNLLLYTCVYTPLKRISQVNTWVGSLVGAIPPLMGWAAATGSLHSGSLVLACLVYAWQFPHFMSLSWLARQEYAHAGYVMTANVTPQRARAAALRHSLLASLICFLGAGGASAGQVNWCGGLVAAPFNAMLVYYALRFYSTPLENAGAVCSAARGLFRASLLHLPAVMTALLVCSHCGFATGAV
;
A
#
# COMPACT_ATOMS: atom_id res chain seq x y z
N MET A 1 -25.52 -62.02 -15.44
CA MET A 1 -26.00 -61.09 -16.50
C MET A 1 -25.52 -59.68 -16.18
N PRO A 2 -25.22 -58.87 -17.20
CA PRO A 2 -23.90 -58.27 -17.36
C PRO A 2 -23.70 -56.94 -16.65
N SER A 3 -22.44 -56.73 -16.29
CA SER A 3 -21.83 -55.51 -15.78
C SER A 3 -22.23 -54.31 -16.66
N ILE A 4 -23.05 -53.41 -16.11
CA ILE A 4 -23.28 -52.10 -16.69
C ILE A 4 -21.94 -51.35 -16.58
N LYS A 5 -21.14 -51.44 -17.65
CA LYS A 5 -20.04 -50.51 -17.90
C LYS A 5 -20.66 -49.12 -17.93
N LEU A 6 -20.53 -48.39 -16.83
CA LEU A 6 -20.71 -46.93 -16.81
C LEU A 6 -19.72 -46.37 -17.84
N LYS A 7 -20.21 -46.20 -19.07
CA LYS A 7 -19.54 -45.46 -20.13
C LYS A 7 -19.18 -44.11 -19.50
N LYS A 8 -17.88 -43.82 -19.42
CA LYS A 8 -17.30 -42.53 -19.01
C LYS A 8 -18.00 -41.41 -19.81
N SER A 9 -19.12 -40.91 -19.31
CA SER A 9 -19.80 -39.73 -19.85
C SER A 9 -19.17 -38.48 -19.23
N SER A 10 -17.85 -38.36 -19.30
CA SER A 10 -17.15 -37.11 -18.98
C SER A 10 -17.04 -36.18 -20.20
N LYS A 11 -17.61 -36.56 -21.34
CA LYS A 11 -17.48 -35.80 -22.59
C LYS A 11 -18.45 -34.63 -22.72
N ARG A 12 -19.55 -34.61 -21.96
CA ARG A 12 -20.64 -33.63 -22.18
C ARG A 12 -20.42 -32.26 -21.48
N TYR A 13 -19.44 -32.17 -20.58
CA TYR A 13 -19.09 -30.95 -19.84
C TYR A 13 -17.61 -30.57 -19.96
N ARG A 14 -16.85 -31.29 -20.78
CA ARG A 14 -15.43 -30.98 -21.01
C ARG A 14 -15.37 -29.75 -21.91
N ILE A 15 -14.64 -28.73 -21.46
CA ILE A 15 -14.40 -27.50 -22.23
C ILE A 15 -14.02 -27.85 -23.68
N ASP A 16 -14.62 -27.13 -24.62
CA ASP A 16 -14.36 -27.29 -26.05
C ASP A 16 -12.83 -27.27 -26.30
N PRO A 17 -12.27 -28.32 -26.94
CA PRO A 17 -10.85 -28.38 -27.25
C PRO A 17 -10.33 -27.15 -28.01
N GLU A 18 -11.17 -26.49 -28.80
CA GLU A 18 -10.81 -25.26 -29.51
C GLU A 18 -10.69 -24.07 -28.56
N LEU A 19 -11.64 -23.92 -27.63
CA LEU A 19 -11.61 -22.88 -26.59
C LEU A 19 -10.40 -23.07 -25.65
N ARG A 20 -10.00 -24.31 -25.37
CA ARG A 20 -8.81 -24.61 -24.56
C ARG A 20 -7.50 -24.21 -25.25
N ARG A 21 -7.45 -24.21 -26.59
CA ARG A 21 -6.28 -23.81 -27.38
C ARG A 21 -6.19 -22.29 -27.58
N SER A 22 -7.32 -21.58 -27.68
CA SER A 22 -7.34 -20.12 -27.86
C SER A 22 -6.89 -19.36 -26.61
N VAL A 23 -7.21 -19.87 -25.41
CA VAL A 23 -6.94 -19.19 -24.12
C VAL A 23 -5.46 -19.03 -23.79
N GLY A 24 -4.58 -19.91 -24.29
CA GLY A 24 -3.13 -19.76 -24.13
C GLY A 24 -2.58 -18.49 -24.80
N ARG A 25 -3.34 -17.90 -25.74
CA ARG A 25 -3.00 -16.68 -26.50
C ARG A 25 -3.94 -15.50 -26.22
N ALA A 26 -5.04 -15.73 -25.52
CA ALA A 26 -6.06 -14.71 -25.26
C ALA A 26 -5.59 -13.67 -24.24
N ALA A 27 -5.71 -12.39 -24.59
CA ALA A 27 -5.39 -11.29 -23.69
C ALA A 27 -6.29 -11.30 -22.43
N PRO A 28 -5.79 -10.94 -21.25
CA PRO A 28 -6.60 -10.73 -20.05
C PRO A 28 -7.74 -9.74 -20.32
N GLY A 29 -8.97 -10.11 -19.99
CA GLY A 29 -10.18 -9.30 -20.27
C GLY A 29 -10.79 -9.49 -21.67
N SER A 30 -10.29 -10.39 -22.51
CA SER A 30 -10.94 -10.71 -23.79
C SER A 30 -12.22 -11.53 -23.59
N VAL A 31 -13.15 -11.43 -24.54
CA VAL A 31 -14.41 -12.21 -24.56
C VAL A 31 -14.15 -13.72 -24.53
N GLU A 32 -13.14 -14.17 -25.27
CA GLU A 32 -12.73 -15.59 -25.27
C GLU A 32 -12.28 -16.08 -23.89
N ARG A 33 -11.56 -15.23 -23.14
CA ARG A 33 -11.10 -15.55 -21.79
C ARG A 33 -12.25 -15.59 -20.79
N LEU A 34 -13.26 -14.75 -20.99
CA LEU A 34 -14.47 -14.73 -20.18
C LEU A 34 -15.31 -15.99 -20.34
N GLN A 35 -15.59 -16.38 -21.60
CA GLN A 35 -16.32 -17.60 -21.92
C GLN A 35 -15.63 -18.85 -21.36
N TYR A 36 -14.29 -18.86 -21.36
CA TYR A 36 -13.52 -19.93 -20.76
C TYR A 36 -13.65 -20.00 -19.23
N LEU A 37 -13.62 -18.86 -18.53
CA LEU A 37 -13.80 -18.81 -17.09
C LEU A 37 -15.21 -19.27 -16.68
N GLU A 38 -16.24 -18.86 -17.43
CA GLU A 38 -17.62 -19.34 -17.23
C GLU A 38 -17.73 -20.85 -17.44
N ALA A 39 -17.11 -21.39 -18.50
CA ALA A 39 -17.08 -22.82 -18.75
C ALA A 39 -16.39 -23.60 -17.61
N LEU A 40 -15.28 -23.08 -17.06
CA LEU A 40 -14.59 -23.69 -15.91
C LEU A 40 -15.47 -23.72 -14.66
N VAL A 41 -16.17 -22.62 -14.35
CA VAL A 41 -17.06 -22.55 -13.18
C VAL A 41 -18.23 -23.52 -13.33
N ASN A 42 -18.85 -23.59 -14.52
CA ASN A 42 -19.90 -24.55 -14.81
C ASN A 42 -19.42 -26.00 -14.68
N GLU A 43 -18.22 -26.31 -15.17
CA GLU A 43 -17.61 -27.64 -15.05
C GLU A 43 -17.29 -28.00 -13.59
N LEU A 44 -16.86 -27.02 -12.78
CA LEU A 44 -16.61 -27.21 -11.34
C LEU A 44 -17.89 -27.59 -10.59
N CYS A 45 -19.01 -26.93 -10.90
CA CYS A 45 -20.31 -27.17 -10.27
C CYS A 45 -20.89 -28.55 -10.63
N VAL A 46 -20.61 -29.06 -11.82
CA VAL A 46 -21.16 -30.35 -12.31
C VAL A 46 -20.28 -31.54 -11.93
N THR A 47 -18.98 -31.34 -11.71
CA THR A 47 -18.07 -32.46 -11.46
C THR A 47 -18.13 -32.98 -10.04
N ASN A 48 -18.33 -34.29 -9.85
CA ASN A 48 -18.31 -34.95 -8.53
C ASN A 48 -16.96 -35.61 -8.17
N LEU A 49 -16.01 -35.66 -9.10
CA LEU A 49 -14.68 -36.26 -8.88
C LEU A 49 -13.72 -35.24 -8.25
N ILE A 50 -13.22 -35.54 -7.04
CA ILE A 50 -12.35 -34.64 -6.26
C ILE A 50 -11.05 -34.31 -7.01
N ASP A 51 -10.42 -35.30 -7.65
CA ASP A 51 -9.16 -35.10 -8.41
C ASP A 51 -9.35 -34.11 -9.58
N TYR A 52 -10.54 -34.10 -10.19
CA TYR A 52 -10.85 -33.19 -11.29
C TYR A 52 -11.20 -31.79 -10.78
N LYS A 53 -11.92 -31.70 -9.64
CA LYS A 53 -12.15 -30.43 -8.94
C LYS A 53 -10.83 -29.75 -8.59
N GLN A 54 -9.81 -30.50 -8.14
CA GLN A 54 -8.49 -29.93 -7.84
C GLN A 54 -7.87 -29.22 -9.05
N GLN A 55 -7.94 -29.83 -10.24
CA GLN A 55 -7.38 -29.21 -11.45
C GLN A 55 -8.11 -27.93 -11.84
N ILE A 56 -9.44 -27.92 -11.74
CA ILE A 56 -10.25 -26.73 -12.05
C ILE A 56 -10.00 -25.61 -11.03
N VAL A 57 -9.98 -25.93 -9.73
CA VAL A 57 -9.71 -24.97 -8.65
C VAL A 57 -8.29 -24.39 -8.77
N ALA A 58 -7.29 -25.20 -9.09
CA ALA A 58 -5.93 -24.73 -9.34
C ALA A 58 -5.87 -23.75 -10.52
N ASN A 59 -6.58 -24.05 -11.61
CA ASN A 59 -6.65 -23.15 -12.76
C ASN A 59 -7.32 -21.82 -12.40
N LEU A 60 -8.48 -21.85 -11.74
CA LEU A 60 -9.17 -20.65 -11.26
C LEU A 60 -8.29 -19.82 -10.31
N GLY A 61 -7.57 -20.50 -9.40
CA GLY A 61 -6.60 -19.85 -8.51
C GLY A 61 -5.44 -19.18 -9.23
N ASN A 62 -4.95 -19.76 -10.33
CA ASN A 62 -3.94 -19.13 -11.18
C ASN A 62 -4.48 -17.90 -11.92
N PHE A 63 -5.72 -17.95 -12.42
CA PHE A 63 -6.36 -16.79 -13.05
C PHE A 63 -6.63 -15.64 -12.07
N ALA A 64 -6.88 -15.96 -10.80
CA ALA A 64 -7.03 -14.98 -9.72
C ALA A 64 -5.75 -14.19 -9.40
N HIS A 65 -4.59 -14.62 -9.89
CA HIS A 65 -3.33 -13.90 -9.72
C HIS A 65 -3.27 -12.62 -10.57
N ASP A 66 -3.99 -12.54 -11.70
CA ASP A 66 -4.06 -11.34 -12.52
C ASP A 66 -5.24 -10.45 -12.06
N PRO A 67 -5.00 -9.21 -11.61
CA PRO A 67 -6.06 -8.31 -11.14
C PRO A 67 -7.12 -8.02 -12.21
N ARG A 68 -6.79 -8.13 -13.50
CA ARG A 68 -7.74 -7.88 -14.61
C ARG A 68 -8.85 -8.92 -14.69
N ASN A 69 -8.63 -10.14 -14.20
CA ASN A 69 -9.66 -11.20 -14.20
C ASN A 69 -10.57 -11.12 -12.97
N CYS A 70 -10.18 -10.39 -11.93
CA CYS A 70 -10.86 -10.37 -10.64
C CYS A 70 -12.32 -9.89 -10.71
N PRO A 71 -12.68 -8.81 -11.44
CA PRO A 71 -14.08 -8.37 -11.52
C PRO A 71 -15.02 -9.47 -12.03
N HIS A 72 -14.56 -10.26 -13.00
CA HIS A 72 -15.34 -11.34 -13.61
C HIS A 72 -15.37 -12.61 -12.76
N LEU A 73 -14.26 -12.97 -12.11
CA LEU A 73 -14.27 -14.06 -11.12
C LEU A 73 -15.18 -13.74 -9.93
N ILE A 74 -15.29 -12.46 -9.56
CA ILE A 74 -16.21 -12.00 -8.51
C ILE A 74 -17.65 -12.06 -9.01
N SER A 75 -17.95 -11.66 -10.25
CA SER A 75 -19.31 -11.77 -10.81
C SER A 75 -19.81 -13.21 -11.00
N LEU A 76 -18.88 -14.17 -11.13
CA LEU A 76 -19.16 -15.61 -11.17
C LEU A 76 -19.15 -16.27 -9.77
N ASP A 77 -19.11 -15.47 -8.71
CA ASP A 77 -19.12 -15.94 -7.31
C ASP A 77 -18.02 -16.94 -6.94
N VAL A 78 -16.89 -16.95 -7.67
CA VAL A 78 -15.77 -17.87 -7.44
C VAL A 78 -15.21 -17.76 -6.01
N HIS A 79 -15.22 -16.56 -5.46
CA HIS A 79 -14.83 -16.28 -4.07
C HIS A 79 -15.69 -17.03 -3.04
N LEU A 80 -17.01 -17.13 -3.26
CA LEU A 80 -17.93 -17.88 -2.41
C LEU A 80 -17.78 -19.38 -2.62
N ILE A 81 -17.58 -19.80 -3.88
CA ILE A 81 -17.34 -21.21 -4.23
C ILE A 81 -16.09 -21.74 -3.51
N PHE A 82 -15.00 -20.97 -3.47
CA PHE A 82 -13.79 -21.37 -2.72
C PHE A 82 -14.06 -21.53 -1.22
N LEU A 83 -14.78 -20.58 -0.59
CA LEU A 83 -15.12 -20.68 0.83
C LEU A 83 -16.06 -21.85 1.13
N GLU A 84 -16.98 -22.16 0.22
CA GLU A 84 -17.87 -23.32 0.33
C GLU A 84 -17.10 -24.64 0.19
N ILE A 85 -16.15 -24.73 -0.73
CA ILE A 85 -15.26 -25.90 -0.84
C ILE A 85 -14.49 -26.11 0.46
N VAL A 86 -13.93 -25.03 1.04
CA VAL A 86 -13.23 -25.10 2.33
C VAL A 86 -14.19 -25.59 3.42
N ARG A 87 -15.40 -25.03 3.50
CA ARG A 87 -16.41 -25.41 4.50
C ARG A 87 -16.81 -26.89 4.40
N GLN A 88 -17.09 -27.38 3.19
CA GLN A 88 -17.55 -28.75 2.95
C GLN A 88 -16.45 -29.79 3.18
N HIS A 89 -15.23 -29.52 2.74
CA HIS A 89 -14.14 -30.51 2.72
C HIS A 89 -13.24 -30.49 3.96
N LEU A 90 -13.36 -29.47 4.82
CA LEU A 90 -12.64 -29.37 6.09
C LEU A 90 -13.28 -30.23 7.20
N GLN A 91 -14.60 -30.44 7.19
CA GLN A 91 -15.32 -31.23 8.20
C GLN A 91 -15.22 -32.76 8.02
N ILE A 92 -14.63 -33.24 6.91
CA ILE A 92 -14.55 -34.68 6.57
C ILE A 92 -13.34 -35.38 7.24
N ALA A 93 -12.48 -34.66 7.97
CA ALA A 93 -11.36 -35.22 8.71
C ALA A 93 -11.58 -34.97 10.21
N PRO A 94 -11.99 -35.95 11.07
CA PRO A 94 -11.48 -37.33 11.12
C PRO A 94 -12.49 -38.42 11.56
N SER A 95 -12.54 -39.57 10.87
CA SER A 95 -12.93 -40.84 11.53
C SER A 95 -12.45 -42.09 10.75
N ALA A 96 -11.77 -42.98 11.48
CA ALA A 96 -11.38 -44.35 11.14
C ALA A 96 -10.37 -44.61 9.98
N SER A 97 -9.52 -45.61 10.23
CA SER A 97 -8.29 -46.03 9.55
C SER A 97 -8.41 -46.49 8.09
N SER A 98 -9.55 -46.32 7.41
CA SER A 98 -9.79 -46.80 6.04
C SER A 98 -9.76 -45.68 4.96
N GLN A 99 -9.78 -44.39 5.35
CA GLN A 99 -9.96 -43.27 4.39
C GLN A 99 -8.74 -42.34 4.22
N LYS A 100 -7.51 -42.82 4.45
CA LYS A 100 -6.29 -41.97 4.40
C LYS A 100 -6.07 -41.30 3.04
N LYS A 101 -6.37 -41.99 1.93
CA LYS A 101 -6.21 -41.46 0.56
C LYS A 101 -7.25 -40.38 0.24
N THR A 102 -8.53 -40.62 0.57
CA THR A 102 -9.63 -39.67 0.35
C THR A 102 -9.45 -38.41 1.21
N ALA A 103 -8.99 -38.56 2.45
CA ALA A 103 -8.67 -37.46 3.35
C ALA A 103 -7.52 -36.59 2.79
N ALA A 104 -6.46 -37.20 2.24
CA ALA A 104 -5.35 -36.47 1.62
C ALA A 104 -5.79 -35.71 0.35
N THR A 105 -6.63 -36.31 -0.49
CA THR A 105 -7.19 -35.65 -1.68
C THR A 105 -8.11 -34.49 -1.30
N SER A 106 -8.91 -34.64 -0.23
CA SER A 106 -9.76 -33.57 0.31
C SER A 106 -8.93 -32.41 0.87
N ALA A 107 -7.86 -32.71 1.63
CA ALA A 107 -6.95 -31.70 2.18
C ALA A 107 -6.24 -30.90 1.08
N LYS A 108 -5.79 -31.56 0.01
CA LYS A 108 -5.18 -30.89 -1.15
C LYS A 108 -6.17 -29.98 -1.88
N LEU A 109 -7.44 -30.37 -1.99
CA LEU A 109 -8.48 -29.52 -2.57
C LEU A 109 -8.72 -28.26 -1.72
N VAL A 110 -8.74 -28.40 -0.39
CA VAL A 110 -8.84 -27.27 0.55
C VAL A 110 -7.64 -26.33 0.41
N SER A 111 -6.41 -26.86 0.35
CA SER A 111 -5.18 -26.07 0.14
C SER A 111 -5.25 -25.22 -1.13
N LEU A 112 -5.70 -25.81 -2.25
CA LEU A 112 -5.86 -25.10 -3.53
C LEU A 112 -6.95 -24.03 -3.49
N ALA A 113 -8.08 -24.30 -2.82
CA ALA A 113 -9.16 -23.33 -2.66
C ALA A 113 -8.74 -22.14 -1.78
N VAL A 114 -8.01 -22.38 -0.70
CA VAL A 114 -7.45 -21.33 0.16
C VAL A 114 -6.42 -20.50 -0.61
N ALA A 115 -5.54 -21.12 -1.39
CA ALA A 115 -4.58 -20.41 -2.24
C ALA A 115 -5.27 -19.54 -3.30
N GLY A 116 -6.31 -20.06 -3.97
CA GLY A 116 -7.09 -19.30 -4.95
C GLY A 116 -7.85 -18.13 -4.32
N PHE A 117 -8.41 -18.32 -3.12
CA PHE A 117 -9.05 -17.25 -2.36
C PHE A 117 -8.05 -16.18 -1.89
N CYS A 118 -6.86 -16.60 -1.46
CA CYS A 118 -5.76 -15.70 -1.11
C CYS A 118 -5.36 -14.82 -2.29
N ASN A 119 -5.24 -15.39 -3.49
CA ASN A 119 -4.96 -14.64 -4.71
C ASN A 119 -6.07 -13.61 -5.00
N LEU A 120 -7.36 -14.00 -4.90
CA LEU A 120 -8.49 -13.08 -5.11
C LEU A 120 -8.48 -11.90 -4.12
N ILE A 121 -8.23 -12.17 -2.84
CA ILE A 121 -8.17 -11.14 -1.79
C ILE A 121 -6.97 -10.22 -1.98
N THR A 122 -5.83 -10.77 -2.39
CA THR A 122 -4.61 -9.98 -2.62
C THR A 122 -4.76 -9.07 -3.84
N SER A 123 -5.37 -9.59 -4.91
CA SER A 123 -5.56 -8.89 -6.18
C SER A 123 -6.74 -7.89 -6.19
N SER A 124 -7.81 -8.13 -5.41
CA SER A 124 -9.02 -7.29 -5.44
C SER A 124 -9.20 -6.45 -4.17
N GLN A 125 -9.30 -5.13 -4.32
CA GLN A 125 -9.60 -4.23 -3.21
C GLN A 125 -11.07 -4.25 -2.78
N ASN A 126 -12.00 -4.34 -3.74
CA ASN A 126 -13.44 -4.38 -3.46
C ASN A 126 -13.82 -5.61 -2.62
N LEU A 127 -13.18 -6.75 -2.93
CA LEU A 127 -13.40 -7.99 -2.18
C LEU A 127 -12.89 -7.88 -0.74
N ARG A 128 -11.71 -7.27 -0.53
CA ARG A 128 -11.17 -6.98 0.82
C ARG A 128 -12.13 -6.15 1.67
N LEU A 129 -12.69 -5.09 1.09
CA LEU A 129 -13.65 -4.23 1.79
C LEU A 129 -14.93 -4.99 2.16
N ARG A 130 -15.48 -5.78 1.24
CA ARG A 130 -16.69 -6.60 1.48
C ARG A 130 -16.48 -7.56 2.66
N PHE A 131 -15.38 -8.31 2.66
CA PHE A 131 -15.09 -9.29 3.71
C PHE A 131 -14.60 -8.66 5.03
N SER A 132 -14.05 -7.44 5.00
CA SER A 132 -13.68 -6.72 6.23
C SER A 132 -14.88 -6.38 7.13
N HIS A 133 -16.08 -6.32 6.56
CA HIS A 133 -17.32 -6.03 7.28
C HIS A 133 -18.17 -7.27 7.60
N SER A 134 -17.95 -8.40 6.90
CA SER A 134 -18.74 -9.63 7.02
C SER A 134 -17.94 -10.78 7.65
N HIS A 135 -17.76 -10.73 8.98
CA HIS A 135 -16.99 -11.73 9.73
C HIS A 135 -17.54 -13.17 9.64
N GLN A 136 -18.85 -13.35 9.42
CA GLN A 136 -19.47 -14.67 9.32
C GLN A 136 -19.05 -15.45 8.06
N GLU A 137 -18.74 -14.76 6.96
CA GLU A 137 -18.41 -15.43 5.69
C GLU A 137 -16.97 -16.00 5.70
N ILE A 138 -16.07 -15.45 6.53
CA ILE A 138 -14.67 -15.87 6.66
C ILE A 138 -14.50 -17.04 7.65
N SER A 139 -15.56 -17.42 8.38
CA SER A 139 -15.51 -18.49 9.39
C SER A 139 -14.78 -19.78 8.95
N PRO A 140 -14.92 -20.28 7.70
CA PRO A 140 -14.19 -21.48 7.26
C PRO A 140 -12.67 -21.34 7.31
N LEU A 141 -12.12 -20.14 7.07
CA LEU A 141 -10.68 -19.88 7.12
C LEU A 141 -10.14 -19.84 8.55
N PHE A 142 -10.95 -19.39 9.51
CA PHE A 142 -10.60 -19.48 10.94
C PHE A 142 -10.51 -20.94 11.39
N THR A 143 -11.44 -21.77 10.93
CA THR A 143 -11.41 -23.22 11.21
C THR A 143 -10.17 -23.89 10.59
N CYS A 144 -9.69 -23.43 9.42
CA CYS A 144 -8.44 -23.91 8.85
C CYS A 144 -7.22 -23.60 9.73
N LEU A 145 -7.14 -22.43 10.37
CA LEU A 145 -6.03 -22.08 11.26
C LEU A 145 -5.98 -22.96 12.52
N GLN A 146 -7.11 -23.52 12.94
CA GLN A 146 -7.23 -24.37 14.11
C GLN A 146 -7.00 -25.86 13.80
N SER A 147 -6.90 -26.24 12.52
CA SER A 147 -6.75 -27.63 12.11
C SER A 147 -5.27 -28.04 12.07
N PRO A 148 -4.83 -29.04 12.87
CA PRO A 148 -3.44 -29.49 12.92
C PRO A 148 -3.01 -30.34 11.70
N THR A 149 -3.92 -30.62 10.76
CA THR A 149 -3.68 -31.56 9.65
C THR A 149 -3.33 -30.90 8.31
N LEU A 150 -3.28 -29.57 8.24
CA LEU A 150 -3.06 -28.82 7.01
C LEU A 150 -1.57 -28.52 6.75
N GLU A 151 -1.19 -28.47 5.48
CA GLU A 151 0.16 -28.09 5.04
C GLU A 151 0.50 -26.65 5.45
N ALA A 152 1.77 -26.40 5.79
CA ALA A 152 2.26 -25.09 6.20
C ALA A 152 1.94 -23.97 5.18
N GLY A 153 1.95 -24.28 3.88
CA GLY A 153 1.57 -23.33 2.82
C GLY A 153 0.11 -22.85 2.91
N THR A 154 -0.81 -23.70 3.38
CA THR A 154 -2.22 -23.33 3.58
C THR A 154 -2.36 -22.34 4.74
N LEU A 155 -1.61 -22.56 5.82
CA LEU A 155 -1.58 -21.66 6.98
C LEU A 155 -1.02 -20.28 6.59
N VAL A 156 0.06 -20.24 5.81
CA VAL A 156 0.63 -19.00 5.29
C VAL A 156 -0.40 -18.24 4.44
N ASN A 157 -1.14 -18.93 3.57
CA ASN A 157 -2.20 -18.31 2.76
C ASN A 157 -3.36 -17.78 3.60
N CYS A 158 -3.83 -18.53 4.61
CA CYS A 158 -4.83 -18.05 5.57
C CYS A 158 -4.35 -16.79 6.31
N LEU A 159 -3.13 -16.81 6.84
CA LEU A 159 -2.54 -15.64 7.53
C LEU A 159 -2.40 -14.45 6.57
N THR A 160 -1.99 -14.69 5.32
CA THR A 160 -1.88 -13.65 4.29
C THR A 160 -3.23 -13.00 3.99
N VAL A 161 -4.31 -13.81 3.90
CA VAL A 161 -5.69 -13.31 3.79
C VAL A 161 -6.05 -12.43 5.00
N PHE A 162 -5.79 -12.87 6.22
CA PHE A 162 -6.08 -12.08 7.42
C PHE A 162 -5.29 -10.78 7.48
N VAL A 163 -4.01 -10.80 7.13
CA VAL A 163 -3.18 -9.60 7.02
C VAL A 163 -3.79 -8.63 6.01
N HIS A 164 -4.25 -9.12 4.86
CA HIS A 164 -4.87 -8.28 3.83
C HIS A 164 -6.27 -7.75 4.20
N LEU A 165 -7.05 -8.49 4.99
CA LEU A 165 -8.35 -8.06 5.50
C LEU A 165 -8.24 -7.07 6.67
N CYS A 166 -7.22 -7.24 7.52
CA CYS A 166 -6.91 -6.33 8.63
C CYS A 166 -6.10 -5.10 8.18
N ALA A 167 -5.47 -5.15 7.00
CA ALA A 167 -4.76 -4.02 6.44
C ALA A 167 -5.76 -2.86 6.18
N PRO A 168 -5.53 -1.65 6.74
CA PRO A 168 -6.38 -0.50 6.46
C PRO A 168 -6.47 -0.29 4.96
N ALA A 169 -7.70 -0.38 4.43
CA ALA A 169 -8.00 -0.19 3.03
C ALA A 169 -7.41 1.14 2.56
N VAL A 170 -6.34 1.07 1.76
CA VAL A 170 -5.83 2.23 1.05
C VAL A 170 -6.88 2.51 -0.01
N HIS A 171 -7.70 3.55 0.10
CA HIS A 171 -8.55 4.02 -1.00
C HIS A 171 -7.65 4.44 -2.18
N LEU A 172 -7.15 3.46 -2.94
CA LEU A 172 -6.89 3.62 -4.35
C LEU A 172 -8.26 3.51 -4.99
N GLN A 173 -8.88 4.65 -5.32
CA GLN A 173 -9.97 4.69 -6.28
C GLN A 173 -9.45 4.10 -7.60
N GLU A 174 -9.62 2.79 -7.78
CA GLU A 174 -9.81 2.12 -9.07
C GLU A 174 -11.21 2.46 -9.58
N GLU A 175 -11.45 3.74 -9.84
CA GLU A 175 -12.52 4.15 -10.74
C GLU A 175 -11.90 5.15 -11.71
N ASN A 176 -11.99 4.79 -12.99
CA ASN A 176 -11.62 5.56 -14.18
C ASN A 176 -10.12 5.70 -14.46
N CYS A 177 -9.45 4.58 -14.73
CA CYS A 177 -8.61 4.53 -15.94
C CYS A 177 -9.55 4.50 -17.15
N VAL A 178 -10.18 5.63 -17.45
CA VAL A 178 -10.69 5.86 -18.80
C VAL A 178 -9.45 5.95 -19.66
N PHE A 179 -9.30 4.93 -20.49
CA PHE A 179 -8.50 4.95 -21.68
C PHE A 179 -8.65 6.31 -22.36
N PHE A 180 -7.56 7.04 -22.54
CA PHE A 180 -7.45 7.83 -23.76
C PHE A 180 -7.36 6.80 -24.89
N GLU A 181 -8.50 6.40 -25.43
CA GLU A 181 -8.52 6.03 -26.84
C GLU A 181 -8.43 7.34 -27.65
N PRO A 182 -7.57 7.40 -28.66
CA PRO A 182 -7.66 8.45 -29.66
C PRO A 182 -9.00 8.27 -30.39
N ASN A 183 -9.71 9.36 -30.64
CA ASN A 183 -10.91 9.39 -31.46
C ASN A 183 -10.73 8.54 -32.72
N CYS A 184 -11.44 7.41 -32.82
CA CYS A 184 -11.79 6.81 -34.09
C CYS A 184 -13.19 6.20 -33.97
N SER A 185 -14.11 6.83 -34.69
CA SER A 185 -15.51 6.49 -34.87
C SER A 185 -15.74 5.06 -35.34
N THR A 186 -16.62 4.29 -34.67
CA THR A 186 -17.58 3.37 -35.33
C THR A 186 -18.68 2.86 -34.38
N THR A 187 -19.91 3.27 -34.69
CA THR A 187 -21.22 2.59 -34.57
C THR A 187 -21.40 1.23 -33.87
N ALA A 188 -22.43 1.20 -33.01
CA ALA A 188 -23.53 0.21 -32.86
C ALA A 188 -23.24 -1.26 -32.43
N PHE A 189 -23.89 -1.72 -31.34
CA PHE A 189 -25.02 -2.68 -31.33
C PHE A 189 -25.40 -3.15 -29.90
N HIS A 190 -26.71 -3.36 -29.70
CA HIS A 190 -27.45 -4.05 -28.61
C HIS A 190 -26.81 -5.42 -28.22
N THR A 191 -27.05 -6.12 -27.09
CA THR A 191 -28.31 -6.43 -26.37
C THR A 191 -28.02 -7.21 -25.06
N SER A 192 -28.97 -7.14 -24.13
CA SER A 192 -29.19 -7.93 -22.89
C SER A 192 -29.00 -9.46 -22.97
N ILE A 193 -28.48 -10.08 -21.89
CA ILE A 193 -29.06 -11.28 -21.25
C ILE A 193 -28.87 -11.21 -19.72
N ARG A 194 -29.98 -11.26 -18.97
CA ARG A 194 -30.06 -11.52 -17.53
C ARG A 194 -31.18 -12.52 -17.31
N SER A 195 -30.94 -13.65 -16.63
CA SER A 195 -31.88 -14.26 -15.67
C SER A 195 -31.43 -15.64 -15.19
N ASN A 196 -31.40 -15.82 -13.87
CA ASN A 196 -32.04 -16.94 -13.18
C ASN A 196 -32.15 -16.61 -11.68
N PHE A 197 -33.26 -15.98 -11.28
CA PHE A 197 -33.91 -16.13 -9.96
C PHE A 197 -35.37 -15.69 -10.13
N PRO A 198 -36.36 -16.42 -9.59
CA PRO A 198 -37.77 -16.14 -9.82
C PRO A 198 -38.31 -15.18 -8.76
N THR A 199 -38.98 -14.12 -9.19
CA THR A 199 -40.00 -13.45 -8.37
C THR A 199 -41.05 -12.86 -9.30
N SER A 200 -42.30 -13.08 -8.91
CA SER A 200 -43.51 -12.94 -9.69
C SER A 200 -43.95 -11.49 -9.97
N LEU A 201 -44.91 -11.40 -10.89
CA LEU A 201 -46.00 -10.41 -11.01
C LEU A 201 -45.92 -9.36 -12.15
N SER A 202 -46.94 -9.54 -13.01
CA SER A 202 -47.73 -8.59 -13.78
C SER A 202 -47.11 -7.79 -14.93
N ASN A 203 -47.51 -8.25 -16.13
CA ASN A 203 -47.84 -7.50 -17.33
C ASN A 203 -48.21 -6.02 -17.12
N ASN A 204 -47.64 -5.14 -17.94
CA ASN A 204 -48.44 -4.50 -18.98
C ASN A 204 -47.57 -3.80 -20.03
N SER A 205 -47.86 -4.15 -21.27
CA SER A 205 -47.34 -3.59 -22.51
C SER A 205 -47.98 -2.24 -22.79
N SER A 206 -47.24 -1.28 -23.35
CA SER A 206 -47.77 -0.45 -24.45
C SER A 206 -46.65 0.24 -25.23
N ARG A 207 -46.80 0.09 -26.55
CA ARG A 207 -46.04 0.70 -27.65
C ARG A 207 -46.27 2.21 -27.72
N LEU A 208 -45.39 2.91 -28.45
CA LEU A 208 -45.67 3.84 -29.57
C LEU A 208 -44.33 4.56 -29.94
N THR A 209 -43.60 4.10 -30.96
CA THR A 209 -43.58 4.59 -32.36
C THR A 209 -43.27 6.09 -32.57
N SER A 210 -42.00 6.35 -32.90
CA SER A 210 -41.47 7.09 -34.06
C SER A 210 -42.30 8.22 -34.68
N THR A 211 -41.69 9.41 -34.81
CA THR A 211 -41.75 10.19 -36.05
C THR A 211 -40.53 11.13 -36.15
N MET A 212 -39.79 11.02 -37.25
CA MET A 212 -38.75 11.95 -37.71
C MET A 212 -39.39 13.05 -38.55
N VAL A 213 -38.90 14.31 -38.47
CA VAL A 213 -38.67 15.25 -39.58
C VAL A 213 -37.64 16.31 -39.13
N ALA A 214 -36.66 16.63 -39.98
CA ALA A 214 -35.71 17.75 -39.92
C ALA A 214 -35.90 18.62 -41.21
N PRO A 215 -35.07 19.64 -41.56
CA PRO A 215 -34.15 20.52 -40.83
C PRO A 215 -34.37 22.03 -41.16
N LEU A 216 -33.61 22.98 -40.59
CA LEU A 216 -33.10 24.21 -41.25
C LEU A 216 -32.23 25.09 -40.29
N ALA A 217 -30.94 25.19 -40.65
CA ALA A 217 -29.92 26.26 -40.58
C ALA A 217 -29.89 27.39 -39.48
N PRO A 218 -28.70 27.98 -39.22
CA PRO A 218 -28.31 28.53 -37.91
C PRO A 218 -28.39 30.06 -37.80
N SER A 219 -28.55 30.58 -36.58
CA SER A 219 -28.24 31.97 -36.26
C SER A 219 -27.57 32.07 -34.89
N PHE A 220 -26.33 32.54 -34.93
CA PHE A 220 -25.51 32.88 -33.77
C PHE A 220 -25.80 34.32 -33.35
N ALA A 221 -26.28 34.51 -32.12
CA ALA A 221 -26.15 35.77 -31.37
C ALA A 221 -26.23 35.46 -29.85
N PRO A 222 -25.56 36.24 -28.99
CA PRO A 222 -25.09 35.79 -27.69
C PRO A 222 -26.15 36.01 -26.60
N ASN A 223 -26.62 34.92 -25.98
CA ASN A 223 -27.43 35.01 -24.77
C ASN A 223 -26.54 35.12 -23.54
N THR A 224 -26.45 36.33 -23.00
CA THR A 224 -26.19 36.61 -21.58
C THR A 224 -27.15 35.80 -20.73
N THR A 225 -26.69 34.69 -20.17
CA THR A 225 -27.42 33.97 -19.12
C THR A 225 -27.12 34.63 -17.77
N VAL A 226 -28.12 35.39 -17.34
CA VAL A 226 -28.37 35.77 -15.95
C VAL A 226 -28.19 34.52 -15.08
N PHE A 227 -27.33 34.62 -14.07
CA PHE A 227 -27.21 33.59 -13.02
C PHE A 227 -28.55 33.53 -12.27
N GLU A 228 -29.34 32.50 -12.56
CA GLU A 228 -30.52 32.13 -11.80
C GLU A 228 -30.06 31.69 -10.40
N GLN A 229 -30.34 32.51 -9.39
CA GLN A 229 -30.17 32.11 -7.99
C GLN A 229 -31.15 30.95 -7.72
N PRO A 230 -30.71 29.80 -7.21
CA PRO A 230 -31.65 28.74 -6.87
C PRO A 230 -32.52 29.23 -5.71
N ASN A 231 -33.83 29.24 -5.97
CA ASN A 231 -34.89 29.58 -5.04
C ASN A 231 -34.63 29.04 -3.63
N SER A 232 -34.82 29.93 -2.66
CA SER A 232 -34.85 29.71 -1.22
C SER A 232 -35.66 28.46 -0.87
N ALA A 233 -34.96 27.33 -0.75
CA ALA A 233 -35.55 26.14 -0.16
C ALA A 233 -35.88 26.45 1.30
N VAL A 234 -37.18 26.40 1.60
CA VAL A 234 -37.74 26.45 2.95
C VAL A 234 -36.89 25.59 3.88
N LEU A 235 -36.24 26.24 4.85
CA LEU A 235 -35.41 25.58 5.85
C LEU A 235 -36.35 24.72 6.71
N SER A 236 -36.40 23.41 6.43
CA SER A 236 -37.02 22.46 7.36
C SER A 236 -36.23 22.47 8.67
N PRO A 237 -36.88 22.37 9.84
CA PRO A 237 -36.18 22.37 11.10
C PRO A 237 -35.23 21.16 11.12
N ILE A 238 -33.93 21.44 11.23
CA ILE A 238 -32.89 20.42 11.38
C ILE A 238 -33.31 19.54 12.54
N SER A 239 -33.79 18.34 12.23
CA SER A 239 -33.95 17.30 13.23
C SER A 239 -32.57 17.10 13.85
N ARG A 240 -32.49 17.38 15.16
CA ARG A 240 -31.33 17.03 15.99
C ARG A 240 -31.24 15.51 16.01
N THR A 241 -30.71 14.93 14.94
CA THR A 241 -30.38 13.51 14.88
C THR A 241 -29.34 13.26 15.96
N GLY A 242 -29.71 12.43 16.94
CA GLY A 242 -28.88 12.14 18.10
C GLY A 242 -27.46 11.80 17.68
N ARG A 243 -26.47 12.41 18.34
CA ARG A 243 -25.05 12.06 18.20
C ARG A 243 -24.91 10.56 18.44
N LYS A 244 -24.87 9.75 17.37
CA LYS A 244 -24.47 8.34 17.46
C LYS A 244 -23.07 8.35 18.06
N ARG A 245 -22.94 7.81 19.28
CA ARG A 245 -21.65 7.66 19.98
C ARG A 245 -20.71 6.91 19.04
N ILE A 246 -19.64 7.58 18.61
CA ILE A 246 -18.63 6.95 17.77
C ILE A 246 -17.97 5.84 18.61
N SER A 247 -17.98 4.60 18.09
CA SER A 247 -17.32 3.44 18.73
C SER A 247 -15.83 3.72 18.98
N LEU A 248 -15.29 3.22 20.09
CA LEU A 248 -13.89 3.37 20.48
C LEU A 248 -12.93 2.91 19.37
N VAL A 249 -13.27 1.81 18.68
CA VAL A 249 -12.48 1.28 17.55
C VAL A 249 -12.36 2.30 16.41
N LYS A 250 -13.45 3.04 16.15
CA LYS A 250 -13.48 4.08 15.12
C LYS A 250 -12.63 5.28 15.53
N TRP A 251 -12.58 5.63 16.82
CA TRP A 251 -11.67 6.65 17.33
C TRP A 251 -10.21 6.25 17.22
N VAL A 252 -9.83 5.01 17.56
CA VAL A 252 -8.46 4.51 17.37
C VAL A 252 -8.04 4.64 15.90
N GLY A 253 -8.92 4.28 14.96
CA GLY A 253 -8.67 4.46 13.53
C GLY A 253 -8.43 5.92 13.13
N VAL A 254 -9.19 6.86 13.71
CA VAL A 254 -9.02 8.30 13.49
C VAL A 254 -7.67 8.78 14.03
N TRP A 255 -7.29 8.39 15.25
CA TRP A 255 -6.00 8.77 15.85
C TRP A 255 -4.81 8.19 15.08
N MET A 256 -4.90 6.92 14.66
CA MET A 256 -3.87 6.27 13.83
C MET A 256 -3.71 6.94 12.45
N ALA A 257 -4.82 7.41 11.87
CA ALA A 257 -4.79 8.17 10.62
C ALA A 257 -4.24 9.59 10.82
N LEU A 258 -4.54 10.23 11.94
CA LEU A 258 -4.05 11.56 12.29
C LEU A 258 -2.52 11.54 12.55
N SER A 259 -2.04 10.54 13.29
CA SER A 259 -0.62 10.33 13.58
C SER A 259 0.20 9.81 12.40
N LYS A 260 -0.46 9.45 11.29
CA LYS A 260 0.12 8.71 10.15
C LYS A 260 0.94 7.50 10.62
N ALA A 261 0.33 6.62 11.42
CA ALA A 261 1.01 5.54 12.14
C ALA A 261 2.02 4.73 11.32
N ARG A 262 1.73 4.41 10.05
CA ARG A 262 2.67 3.71 9.16
C ARG A 262 3.95 4.50 8.89
N LEU A 263 3.82 5.80 8.60
CA LEU A 263 4.95 6.69 8.38
C LEU A 263 5.73 6.90 9.67
N THR A 264 5.01 7.11 10.78
CA THR A 264 5.63 7.24 12.11
C THR A 264 6.40 5.99 12.51
N GLY A 265 5.90 4.79 12.19
CA GLY A 265 6.64 3.54 12.40
C GLY A 265 7.97 3.49 11.65
N LEU A 266 8.01 3.99 10.40
CA LEU A 266 9.26 4.10 9.62
C LEU A 266 10.24 5.11 10.23
N VAL A 267 9.74 6.25 10.73
CA VAL A 267 10.56 7.24 11.45
C VAL A 267 11.17 6.62 12.70
N VAL A 268 10.35 5.92 13.50
CA VAL A 268 10.81 5.23 14.71
C VAL A 268 11.84 4.15 14.37
N SER A 269 11.63 3.35 13.31
CA SER A 269 12.61 2.34 12.91
C SER A 269 13.95 2.95 12.51
N THR A 270 13.97 4.14 11.88
CA THR A 270 15.24 4.82 11.58
C THR A 270 15.94 5.36 12.82
N ALA A 271 15.20 5.81 13.84
CA ALA A 271 15.78 6.19 15.12
C ALA A 271 16.35 4.96 15.86
N LEU A 272 15.60 3.86 15.90
CA LEU A 272 16.07 2.61 16.50
C LEU A 272 17.29 2.05 15.76
N ALA A 273 17.33 2.13 14.43
CA ALA A 273 18.50 1.73 13.64
C ALA A 273 19.73 2.58 13.97
N GLY A 274 19.58 3.89 14.17
CA GLY A 274 20.68 4.75 14.61
C GLY A 274 21.20 4.38 16.01
N CYS A 275 20.30 4.00 16.93
CA CYS A 275 20.66 3.49 18.24
C CYS A 275 21.41 2.15 18.15
N ALA A 276 20.93 1.24 17.30
CA ALA A 276 21.53 -0.09 17.12
C ALA A 276 22.91 0.00 16.46
N LEU A 277 23.11 0.88 15.49
CA LEU A 277 24.42 1.13 14.88
C LEU A 277 25.42 1.76 15.86
N ALA A 278 24.94 2.48 16.87
CA ALA A 278 25.79 3.05 17.92
C ALA A 278 26.15 2.02 19.01
N ALA A 279 25.37 0.96 19.20
CA ALA A 279 25.52 0.01 20.30
C ALA A 279 26.86 -0.76 20.36
N PRO A 280 27.49 -1.15 19.24
CA PRO A 280 28.82 -1.76 19.24
C PRO A 280 29.97 -0.79 19.56
N SER A 281 29.67 0.52 19.65
CA SER A 281 30.70 1.54 19.85
C SER A 281 31.19 1.54 21.30
N PRO A 282 32.50 1.76 21.55
CA PRO A 282 33.00 2.03 22.89
C PRO A 282 32.47 3.36 23.48
N LEU A 283 31.73 4.14 22.68
CA LEU A 283 31.17 5.45 23.04
C LEU A 283 29.76 5.36 23.64
N VAL A 284 29.23 4.16 23.88
CA VAL A 284 27.93 3.98 24.54
C VAL A 284 28.03 4.42 26.00
N CYS A 285 27.04 5.18 26.48
CA CYS A 285 27.07 5.71 27.84
C CYS A 285 26.58 4.68 28.88
N GLU A 286 27.15 4.74 30.09
CA GLU A 286 26.79 3.88 31.23
C GLU A 286 25.28 3.94 31.55
N ALA A 287 24.66 5.12 31.40
CA ALA A 287 23.23 5.30 31.62
C ALA A 287 22.36 4.45 30.66
N PHE A 288 22.79 4.32 29.40
CA PHE A 288 22.11 3.47 28.42
C PHE A 288 22.33 1.98 28.72
N LEU A 289 23.56 1.60 29.09
CA LEU A 289 23.91 0.22 29.43
C LEU A 289 23.18 -0.30 30.69
N ALA A 290 22.92 0.58 31.65
CA ALA A 290 22.18 0.22 32.86
C ALA A 290 20.73 -0.20 32.55
N HIS A 291 20.08 0.45 31.58
CA HIS A 291 18.66 0.20 31.24
C HIS A 291 18.39 0.27 29.73
N PRO A 292 18.92 -0.67 28.92
CA PRO A 292 18.86 -0.59 27.46
C PRO A 292 17.43 -0.74 26.93
N ALA A 293 16.65 -1.67 27.50
CA ALA A 293 15.25 -1.88 27.10
C ALA A 293 14.38 -0.65 27.39
N ALA A 294 14.56 -0.02 28.56
CA ALA A 294 13.82 1.18 28.94
C ALA A 294 14.17 2.36 28.02
N SER A 295 15.46 2.53 27.70
CA SER A 295 15.94 3.58 26.79
C SER A 295 15.39 3.42 25.37
N LEU A 296 15.37 2.19 24.85
CA LEU A 296 14.79 1.89 23.53
C LEU A 296 13.27 2.11 23.49
N LEU A 297 12.56 1.69 24.53
CA LEU A 297 11.12 1.95 24.67
C LEU A 297 10.82 3.44 24.78
N ALA A 298 11.60 4.18 25.56
CA ALA A 298 11.47 5.63 25.71
C ALA A 298 11.75 6.35 24.38
N LEU A 299 12.83 5.98 23.67
CA LEU A 299 13.14 6.51 22.35
C LEU A 299 12.00 6.24 21.36
N GLY A 300 11.51 4.99 21.31
CA GLY A 300 10.43 4.59 20.42
C GLY A 300 9.11 5.31 20.70
N LEU A 301 8.67 5.33 21.97
CA LEU A 301 7.43 6.00 22.38
C LEU A 301 7.53 7.52 22.24
N GLY A 302 8.62 8.12 22.71
CA GLY A 302 8.86 9.56 22.60
C GLY A 302 8.89 10.03 21.14
N THR A 303 9.61 9.32 20.27
CA THR A 303 9.65 9.60 18.82
C THR A 303 8.28 9.38 18.16
N THR A 304 7.53 8.36 18.58
CA THR A 304 6.17 8.11 18.09
C THR A 304 5.25 9.29 18.39
N LEU A 305 5.29 9.78 19.64
CA LEU A 305 4.43 10.86 20.09
C LEU A 305 4.80 12.21 19.46
N THR A 306 6.09 12.54 19.36
CA THR A 306 6.54 13.77 18.69
C THR A 306 6.24 13.73 17.18
N SER A 307 6.43 12.59 16.51
CA SER A 307 6.03 12.39 15.11
C SER A 307 4.51 12.46 14.93
N ALA A 308 3.72 11.90 15.85
CA ALA A 308 2.26 12.00 15.83
C ALA A 308 1.81 13.46 15.94
N SER A 309 2.44 14.24 16.82
CA SER A 309 2.18 15.68 16.95
C SER A 309 2.50 16.43 15.65
N ALA A 310 3.72 16.24 15.12
CA ALA A 310 4.17 16.88 13.87
C ALA A 310 3.22 16.60 12.70
N ASN A 311 2.79 15.34 12.56
CA ASN A 311 1.84 14.93 11.54
C ASN A 311 0.44 15.52 11.73
N SER A 312 -0.02 15.64 12.98
CA SER A 312 -1.31 16.24 13.31
C SER A 312 -1.32 17.73 12.96
N ILE A 313 -0.28 18.47 13.36
CA ILE A 313 -0.10 19.90 13.02
C ILE A 313 -0.04 20.09 11.50
N ASN A 314 0.74 19.25 10.80
CA ASN A 314 0.78 19.29 9.34
C ASN A 314 -0.61 19.08 8.71
N GLN A 315 -1.42 18.13 9.21
CA GLN A 315 -2.77 17.94 8.68
C GLN A 315 -3.71 19.11 9.01
N ILE A 316 -3.52 19.80 10.13
CA ILE A 316 -4.27 21.03 10.47
C ILE A 316 -3.94 22.16 9.51
N MET A 317 -2.66 22.35 9.17
CA MET A 317 -2.21 23.41 8.26
C MET A 317 -2.61 23.15 6.80
N GLU A 318 -2.70 21.87 6.40
CA GLU A 318 -2.90 21.48 5.01
C GLU A 318 -4.35 21.15 4.63
N VAL A 319 -5.34 21.34 5.51
CA VAL A 319 -6.74 20.90 5.29
C VAL A 319 -7.28 21.32 3.93
N GLN A 320 -7.11 22.59 3.55
CA GLN A 320 -7.60 23.11 2.27
C GLN A 320 -6.91 22.44 1.08
N TYR A 321 -5.58 22.32 1.12
CA TYR A 321 -4.80 21.74 0.02
C TYR A 321 -4.96 20.23 -0.09
N ASP A 322 -5.11 19.54 1.04
CA ASP A 322 -5.35 18.10 1.05
C ASP A 322 -6.71 17.74 0.45
N SER A 323 -7.69 18.63 0.51
CA SER A 323 -9.00 18.43 -0.13
C SER A 323 -8.93 18.36 -1.65
N LEU A 324 -7.89 18.94 -2.25
CA LEU A 324 -7.69 19.05 -3.70
C LEU A 324 -6.91 17.87 -4.30
N MET A 325 -6.35 16.98 -3.48
CA MET A 325 -5.51 15.87 -3.96
C MET A 325 -6.18 14.52 -3.72
N LYS A 326 -6.17 13.64 -4.74
CA LYS A 326 -6.83 12.32 -4.69
C LYS A 326 -6.31 11.47 -3.54
N ARG A 327 -5.00 11.54 -3.27
CA ARG A 327 -4.34 10.79 -2.18
C ARG A 327 -4.73 11.27 -0.79
N THR A 328 -5.00 12.56 -0.59
CA THR A 328 -5.09 13.15 0.76
C THR A 328 -6.49 13.67 1.12
N ARG A 329 -7.42 13.71 0.16
CA ARG A 329 -8.84 14.05 0.39
C ARG A 329 -9.54 13.15 1.42
N MET A 330 -8.99 11.95 1.68
CA MET A 330 -9.52 11.00 2.65
C MET A 330 -8.98 11.19 4.08
N ARG A 331 -8.12 12.19 4.32
CA ARG A 331 -7.57 12.48 5.65
C ARG A 331 -8.68 12.86 6.67
N PRO A 332 -8.51 12.54 7.96
CA PRO A 332 -9.55 12.76 8.98
C PRO A 332 -10.06 14.21 9.08
N LEU A 333 -9.17 15.20 8.99
CA LEU A 333 -9.54 16.61 9.09
C LEU A 333 -10.29 17.13 7.86
N VAL A 334 -9.90 16.69 6.66
CA VAL A 334 -10.61 17.01 5.40
C VAL A 334 -12.03 16.45 5.44
N ARG A 335 -12.18 15.22 5.95
CA ARG A 335 -13.47 14.55 6.10
C ARG A 335 -14.29 15.04 7.30
N LYS A 336 -13.78 15.99 8.09
CA LYS A 336 -14.40 16.50 9.32
C LYS A 336 -14.72 15.40 10.34
N LEU A 337 -13.92 14.31 10.36
CA LEU A 337 -14.06 13.23 11.34
C LEU A 337 -13.60 13.64 12.75
N ILE A 338 -12.71 14.64 12.81
CA ILE A 338 -12.23 15.29 14.03
C ILE A 338 -12.23 16.80 13.80
N SER A 339 -12.54 17.58 14.84
CA SER A 339 -12.47 19.04 14.75
C SER A 339 -11.01 19.51 14.75
N PRO A 340 -10.69 20.68 14.13
CA PRO A 340 -9.35 21.26 14.20
C PRO A 340 -8.87 21.50 15.64
N VAL A 341 -9.78 21.89 16.53
CA VAL A 341 -9.49 22.05 17.97
C VAL A 341 -9.13 20.70 18.59
N GLY A 342 -9.90 19.64 18.34
CA GLY A 342 -9.60 18.30 18.86
C GLY A 342 -8.27 17.75 18.36
N ALA A 343 -7.95 17.99 17.08
CA ALA A 343 -6.64 17.65 16.52
C ALA A 343 -5.51 18.48 17.14
N SER A 344 -5.74 19.76 17.45
CA SER A 344 -4.76 20.64 18.10
C SER A 344 -4.47 20.18 19.53
N VAL A 345 -5.49 19.85 20.31
CA VAL A 345 -5.33 19.29 21.66
C VAL A 345 -4.51 18.00 21.62
N PHE A 346 -4.82 17.09 20.69
CA PHE A 346 -4.03 15.86 20.52
C PHE A 346 -2.57 16.16 20.16
N ALA A 347 -2.33 17.10 19.26
CA ALA A 347 -0.98 17.50 18.88
C ALA A 347 -0.19 18.07 20.07
N SER A 348 -0.79 18.98 20.85
CA SER A 348 -0.14 19.58 22.02
C SER A 348 0.13 18.56 23.13
N THR A 349 -0.82 17.67 23.42
CA THR A 349 -0.65 16.62 24.42
C THR A 349 0.44 15.62 24.01
N THR A 350 0.42 15.14 22.76
CA THR A 350 1.44 14.20 22.28
C THR A 350 2.81 14.84 22.16
N ALA A 351 2.92 16.13 21.80
CA ALA A 351 4.20 16.86 21.84
C ALA A 351 4.75 16.92 23.27
N THR A 352 3.95 17.37 24.23
CA THR A 352 4.39 17.56 25.62
C THR A 352 4.79 16.23 26.25
N MET A 353 3.97 15.19 26.08
CA MET A 353 4.27 13.85 26.59
C MET A 353 5.51 13.24 25.93
N GLY A 354 5.61 13.32 24.59
CA GLY A 354 6.73 12.76 23.84
C GLY A 354 8.06 13.42 24.21
N LEU A 355 8.10 14.76 24.30
CA LEU A 355 9.29 15.50 24.71
C LEU A 355 9.67 15.22 26.17
N SER A 356 8.68 15.12 27.07
CA SER A 356 8.93 14.80 28.48
C SER A 356 9.53 13.40 28.64
N ILE A 357 9.02 12.41 27.91
CA ILE A 357 9.56 11.04 27.90
C ILE A 357 11.01 11.03 27.42
N LEU A 358 11.32 11.73 26.32
CA LEU A 358 12.70 11.80 25.82
C LEU A 358 13.61 12.52 26.81
N TYR A 359 13.16 13.62 27.41
CA TYR A 359 13.97 14.38 28.35
C TYR A 359 14.33 13.58 29.61
N VAL A 360 13.34 12.89 30.19
CA VAL A 360 13.51 12.14 31.45
C VAL A 360 14.16 10.78 31.23
N SER A 361 13.81 10.07 30.15
CA SER A 361 14.15 8.65 29.97
C SER A 361 15.19 8.38 28.89
N THR A 362 15.62 9.37 28.10
CA THR A 362 16.78 9.23 27.20
C THR A 362 17.88 10.22 27.55
N ASN A 363 17.76 11.48 27.13
CA ASN A 363 18.63 12.59 27.52
C ASN A 363 18.12 13.94 26.97
N SER A 364 18.67 15.03 27.49
CA SER A 364 18.33 16.40 27.08
C SER A 364 18.68 16.71 25.62
N LEU A 365 19.74 16.11 25.07
CA LEU A 365 20.15 16.27 23.68
C LEU A 365 19.10 15.68 22.72
N VAL A 366 18.64 14.45 22.97
CA VAL A 366 17.59 13.78 22.18
C VAL A 366 16.27 14.55 22.27
N ALA A 367 15.90 15.04 23.45
CA ALA A 367 14.71 15.87 23.61
C ALA A 367 14.81 17.19 22.82
N SER A 368 15.98 17.84 22.85
CA SER A 368 16.25 19.07 22.09
C SER A 368 16.21 18.84 20.58
N LEU A 369 16.80 17.73 20.10
CA LEU A 369 16.71 17.33 18.69
C LEU A 369 15.26 17.04 18.27
N ALA A 370 14.47 16.37 19.12
CA ALA A 370 13.06 16.10 18.85
C ALA A 370 12.22 17.39 18.80
N ALA A 371 12.44 18.31 19.74
CA ALA A 371 11.76 19.61 19.77
C ALA A 371 12.14 20.46 18.54
N GLY A 372 13.43 20.52 18.21
CA GLY A 372 13.92 21.17 17.01
C GLY A 372 13.34 20.57 15.74
N ASN A 373 13.23 19.24 15.65
CA ASN A 373 12.64 18.55 14.51
C ASN A 373 11.13 18.82 14.38
N LEU A 374 10.40 18.85 15.49
CA LEU A 374 8.98 19.21 15.51
C LEU A 374 8.76 20.63 14.96
N LEU A 375 9.54 21.62 15.42
CA LEU A 375 9.50 22.99 14.92
C LEU A 375 9.94 23.09 13.45
N LEU A 376 11.03 22.41 13.08
CA LEU A 376 11.53 22.38 11.70
C LEU A 376 10.47 21.80 10.75
N TYR A 377 9.79 20.72 11.14
CA TYR A 377 8.74 20.12 10.32
C TYR A 377 7.52 21.04 10.21
N THR A 378 7.02 21.56 11.33
CA THR A 378 5.73 22.23 11.39
C THR A 378 5.80 23.71 11.01
N CYS A 379 6.79 24.44 11.52
CA CYS A 379 6.90 25.89 11.32
C CYS A 379 7.69 26.25 10.06
N VAL A 380 8.65 25.42 9.64
CA VAL A 380 9.51 25.72 8.49
C VAL A 380 9.09 24.90 7.27
N TYR A 381 9.24 23.57 7.32
CA TYR A 381 9.02 22.69 6.18
C TYR A 381 7.58 22.74 5.67
N THR A 382 6.58 22.66 6.55
CA THR A 382 5.17 22.62 6.13
C THR A 382 4.73 23.86 5.35
N PRO A 383 4.96 25.10 5.82
CA PRO A 383 4.74 26.30 5.01
C PRO A 383 5.61 26.35 3.75
N LEU A 384 6.87 25.93 3.83
CA LEU A 384 7.82 26.05 2.73
C LEU A 384 7.38 25.27 1.48
N LYS A 385 6.62 24.17 1.64
CA LYS A 385 6.00 23.43 0.53
C LYS A 385 5.17 24.32 -0.41
N ARG A 386 4.67 25.47 0.07
CA ARG A 386 3.91 26.47 -0.71
C ARG A 386 4.74 27.61 -1.25
N ILE A 387 5.88 27.88 -0.63
CA ILE A 387 6.64 29.11 -0.87
C ILE A 387 7.82 28.86 -1.81
N SER A 388 8.50 27.71 -1.68
CA SER A 388 9.76 27.48 -2.40
C SER A 388 10.01 26.02 -2.74
N GLN A 389 10.69 25.79 -3.87
CA GLN A 389 11.21 24.47 -4.29
C GLN A 389 12.23 23.90 -3.29
N VAL A 390 12.82 24.75 -2.44
CA VAL A 390 13.78 24.36 -1.39
C VAL A 390 13.13 23.52 -0.29
N ASN A 391 11.78 23.40 -0.28
CA ASN A 391 11.05 22.55 0.66
C ASN A 391 11.60 21.11 0.74
N THR A 392 12.07 20.54 -0.37
CA THR A 392 12.56 19.15 -0.35
C THR A 392 13.87 19.04 0.40
N TRP A 393 14.76 20.03 0.28
CA TRP A 393 16.04 20.08 1.02
C TRP A 393 15.81 20.24 2.52
N VAL A 394 14.94 21.17 2.92
CA VAL A 394 14.59 21.37 4.33
C VAL A 394 13.85 20.15 4.89
N GLY A 395 12.94 19.57 4.11
CA GLY A 395 12.28 18.31 4.47
C GLY A 395 13.25 17.15 4.64
N SER A 396 14.33 17.12 3.85
CA SER A 396 15.38 16.11 3.99
C SER A 396 16.14 16.20 5.31
N LEU A 397 16.32 17.41 5.86
CA LEU A 397 16.87 17.60 7.20
C LEU A 397 15.98 16.99 8.28
N VAL A 398 14.65 17.17 8.16
CA VAL A 398 13.68 16.57 9.11
C VAL A 398 13.84 15.05 9.17
N GLY A 399 13.97 14.40 8.01
CA GLY A 399 14.14 12.93 7.95
C GLY A 399 15.51 12.44 8.41
N ALA A 400 16.53 13.31 8.45
CA ALA A 400 17.89 12.96 8.88
C ALA A 400 18.10 13.05 10.41
N ILE A 401 17.22 13.76 11.13
CA ILE A 401 17.30 13.93 12.58
C ILE A 401 16.97 12.65 13.38
N PRO A 402 15.96 11.82 13.05
CA PRO A 402 15.64 10.63 13.83
C PRO A 402 16.81 9.65 14.00
N PRO A 403 17.63 9.33 12.97
CA PRO A 403 18.86 8.57 13.17
C PRO A 403 19.85 9.21 14.16
N LEU A 404 20.00 10.55 14.16
CA LEU A 404 20.82 11.27 15.14
C LEU A 404 20.27 11.12 16.55
N MET A 405 18.94 11.24 16.71
CA MET A 405 18.28 11.00 18.00
C MET A 405 18.55 9.58 18.51
N GLY A 406 18.54 8.59 17.61
CA GLY A 406 18.92 7.21 17.94
C GLY A 406 20.34 7.07 18.45
N TRP A 407 21.30 7.62 17.72
CA TRP A 407 22.71 7.56 18.10
C TRP A 407 22.99 8.30 19.41
N ALA A 408 22.41 9.49 19.57
CA ALA A 408 22.51 10.29 20.79
C ALA A 408 21.82 9.62 21.99
N ALA A 409 20.79 8.81 21.78
CA ALA A 409 20.16 8.03 22.85
C ALA A 409 21.12 6.96 23.41
N ALA A 410 21.93 6.34 22.55
CA ALA A 410 22.92 5.33 22.97
C ALA A 410 24.21 5.94 23.55
N THR A 411 24.71 7.03 22.97
CA THR A 411 26.05 7.58 23.29
C THR A 411 26.01 8.84 24.15
N GLY A 412 24.86 9.49 24.29
CA GLY A 412 24.73 10.77 24.99
C GLY A 412 25.32 11.97 24.25
N SER A 413 25.92 11.79 23.07
CA SER A 413 26.53 12.87 22.29
C SER A 413 26.43 12.63 20.77
N LEU A 414 26.87 13.61 19.97
CA LEU A 414 26.93 13.49 18.50
C LEU A 414 28.36 13.25 18.06
N HIS A 415 28.63 12.06 17.53
CA HIS A 415 29.91 11.69 16.95
C HIS A 415 29.86 11.63 15.42
N SER A 416 31.02 11.50 14.78
CA SER A 416 31.15 11.39 13.32
C SER A 416 30.25 10.30 12.71
N GLY A 417 30.11 9.15 13.36
CA GLY A 417 29.23 8.07 12.92
C GLY A 417 27.76 8.50 12.83
N SER A 418 27.27 9.29 13.80
CA SER A 418 25.91 9.84 13.77
C SER A 418 25.70 10.77 12.58
N LEU A 419 26.68 11.63 12.28
CA LEU A 419 26.63 12.57 11.17
C LEU A 419 26.67 11.86 9.82
N VAL A 420 27.50 10.83 9.67
CA VAL A 420 27.54 10.00 8.46
C VAL A 420 26.18 9.35 8.21
N LEU A 421 25.57 8.78 9.25
CA LEU A 421 24.24 8.16 9.14
C LEU A 421 23.16 9.17 8.76
N ALA A 422 23.17 10.35 9.38
CA ALA A 422 22.25 11.43 9.05
C ALA A 422 22.44 11.92 7.62
N CYS A 423 23.68 12.11 7.17
CA CYS A 423 24.02 12.50 5.80
C CYS A 423 23.57 11.45 4.78
N LEU A 424 23.70 10.15 5.11
CA LEU A 424 23.22 9.06 4.27
C LEU A 424 21.69 9.12 4.10
N VAL A 425 20.94 9.25 5.21
CA VAL A 425 19.48 9.35 5.19
C VAL A 425 19.01 10.65 4.52
N TYR A 426 19.74 11.75 4.72
CA TYR A 426 19.51 13.01 4.01
C TYR A 426 19.64 12.84 2.50
N ALA A 427 20.76 12.27 2.02
CA ALA A 427 21.00 12.07 0.59
C ALA A 427 19.99 11.09 -0.02
N TRP A 428 19.66 10.00 0.66
CA TRP A 428 18.70 8.99 0.19
C TRP A 428 17.29 9.56 -0.08
N GLN A 429 16.87 10.59 0.66
CA GLN A 429 15.52 11.15 0.51
C GLN A 429 15.28 11.80 -0.87
N PHE A 430 16.32 12.28 -1.55
CA PHE A 430 16.18 12.93 -2.85
C PHE A 430 15.70 12.02 -3.97
N PRO A 431 16.34 10.87 -4.28
CA PRO A 431 15.79 9.96 -5.29
C PRO A 431 14.38 9.48 -4.97
N HIS A 432 14.04 9.33 -3.68
CA HIS A 432 12.70 8.99 -3.23
C HIS A 432 11.67 10.10 -3.50
N PHE A 433 11.90 11.32 -3.00
CA PHE A 433 10.95 12.42 -3.11
C PHE A 433 10.89 13.03 -4.51
N MET A 434 12.01 13.10 -5.23
CA MET A 434 12.02 13.64 -6.60
C MET A 434 11.26 12.72 -7.56
N SER A 435 11.36 11.40 -7.39
CA SER A 435 10.57 10.44 -8.18
C SER A 435 9.09 10.45 -7.79
N LEU A 436 8.76 10.50 -6.50
CA LEU A 436 7.37 10.60 -6.03
C LEU A 436 6.71 11.92 -6.48
N SER A 437 7.39 13.04 -6.32
CA SER A 437 6.89 14.35 -6.74
C SER A 437 6.72 14.45 -8.25
N TRP A 438 7.53 13.74 -9.04
CA TRP A 438 7.30 13.59 -10.47
C TRP A 438 5.97 12.92 -10.79
N LEU A 439 5.69 11.79 -10.13
CA LEU A 439 4.47 11.01 -10.36
C LEU A 439 3.20 11.77 -9.95
N ALA A 440 3.29 12.61 -8.93
CA ALA A 440 2.18 13.42 -8.43
C ALA A 440 2.27 14.90 -8.85
N ARG A 441 3.11 15.24 -9.84
CA ARG A 441 3.42 16.66 -10.19
C ARG A 441 2.20 17.48 -10.56
N GLN A 442 1.25 16.86 -11.27
CA GLN A 442 0.02 17.52 -11.70
C GLN A 442 -0.86 17.80 -10.49
N GLU A 443 -1.12 16.83 -9.63
CA GLU A 443 -1.90 17.05 -8.39
C GLU A 443 -1.26 18.13 -7.51
N TYR A 444 0.08 18.13 -7.39
CA TYR A 444 0.78 19.17 -6.64
C TYR A 444 0.60 20.56 -7.26
N ALA A 445 0.68 20.69 -8.58
CA ALA A 445 0.47 21.97 -9.27
C ALA A 445 -0.97 22.48 -9.08
N HIS A 446 -1.99 21.61 -9.25
CA HIS A 446 -3.40 21.97 -9.07
C HIS A 446 -3.71 22.38 -7.63
N ALA A 447 -3.13 21.70 -6.64
CA ALA A 447 -3.28 22.11 -5.24
C ALA A 447 -2.49 23.39 -4.92
N GLY A 448 -1.54 23.81 -5.77
CA GLY A 448 -0.71 25.02 -5.67
C GLY A 448 0.62 24.85 -4.93
N TYR A 449 1.12 23.61 -4.80
CA TYR A 449 2.42 23.33 -4.20
C TYR A 449 3.57 23.69 -5.13
N VAL A 450 4.70 24.13 -4.57
CA VAL A 450 5.89 24.56 -5.31
C VAL A 450 6.96 23.47 -5.21
N MET A 451 6.76 22.36 -5.93
CA MET A 451 7.67 21.21 -5.89
C MET A 451 8.74 21.31 -6.99
N THR A 452 9.96 20.86 -6.73
CA THR A 452 11.01 20.89 -7.77
C THR A 452 10.58 20.19 -9.06
N ALA A 453 9.84 19.08 -8.95
CA ALA A 453 9.37 18.32 -10.10
C ALA A 453 8.25 19.02 -10.92
N ASN A 454 7.50 19.97 -10.34
CA ASN A 454 6.48 20.72 -11.08
C ASN A 454 6.98 22.06 -11.60
N VAL A 455 7.89 22.75 -10.89
CA VAL A 455 8.45 24.03 -11.35
C VAL A 455 9.68 23.87 -12.22
N THR A 456 10.60 22.97 -11.87
CA THR A 456 11.83 22.75 -12.64
C THR A 456 12.14 21.25 -12.77
N PRO A 457 11.40 20.54 -13.65
CA PRO A 457 11.46 19.08 -13.79
C PRO A 457 12.89 18.55 -14.00
N GLN A 458 13.73 19.23 -14.78
CA GLN A 458 15.10 18.82 -15.03
C GLN A 458 15.99 18.90 -13.78
N ARG A 459 15.80 19.91 -12.91
CA ARG A 459 16.50 20.02 -11.63
C ARG A 459 16.11 18.89 -10.68
N ALA A 460 14.84 18.47 -10.67
CA ALA A 460 14.40 17.34 -9.86
C ALA A 460 15.12 16.05 -10.25
N ARG A 461 15.27 15.79 -11.55
CA ARG A 461 15.99 14.62 -12.09
C ARG A 461 17.48 14.68 -11.78
N ALA A 462 18.10 15.85 -11.98
CA ALA A 462 19.51 16.04 -11.64
C ALA A 462 19.77 15.88 -10.14
N ALA A 463 18.89 16.43 -9.29
CA ALA A 463 18.98 16.27 -7.84
C ALA A 463 18.85 14.80 -7.43
N ALA A 464 17.90 14.06 -8.02
CA ALA A 464 17.75 12.63 -7.77
C ALA A 464 19.05 11.86 -8.06
N LEU A 465 19.67 12.10 -9.23
CA LEU A 465 20.92 11.44 -9.61
C LEU A 465 22.10 11.84 -8.72
N ARG A 466 22.32 13.15 -8.51
CA ARG A 466 23.43 13.66 -7.69
C ARG A 466 23.39 13.08 -6.27
N HIS A 467 22.21 13.01 -5.67
CA HIS A 467 22.06 12.51 -4.32
C HIS A 467 22.06 10.97 -4.24
N SER A 468 21.67 10.24 -5.30
CA SER A 468 21.93 8.80 -5.36
C SER A 468 23.43 8.48 -5.39
N LEU A 469 24.22 9.26 -6.14
CA LEU A 469 25.69 9.14 -6.15
C LEU A 469 26.28 9.53 -4.80
N LEU A 470 25.82 10.63 -4.20
CA LEU A 470 26.25 11.07 -2.88
C LEU A 470 25.92 10.04 -1.78
N ALA A 471 24.71 9.47 -1.79
CA ALA A 471 24.33 8.42 -0.84
C ALA A 471 25.23 7.19 -0.98
N SER A 472 25.55 6.80 -2.23
CA SER A 472 26.48 5.69 -2.50
C SER A 472 27.89 6.00 -1.99
N LEU A 473 28.37 7.23 -2.22
CA LEU A 473 29.68 7.68 -1.75
C LEU A 473 29.76 7.74 -0.22
N ILE A 474 28.75 8.30 0.44
CA ILE A 474 28.66 8.35 1.91
C ILE A 474 28.58 6.94 2.48
N CYS A 475 27.83 6.04 1.85
CA CYS A 475 27.75 4.65 2.30
C CYS A 475 29.11 3.95 2.21
N PHE A 476 29.86 4.16 1.12
CA PHE A 476 31.17 3.55 0.91
C PHE A 476 32.25 4.17 1.80
N LEU A 477 32.36 5.50 1.82
CA LEU A 477 33.33 6.22 2.64
C LEU A 477 32.98 6.17 4.13
N GLY A 478 31.70 6.17 4.49
CA GLY A 478 31.24 6.03 5.88
C GLY A 478 31.57 4.66 6.46
N ALA A 479 31.51 3.61 5.63
CA ALA A 479 31.95 2.27 6.01
C ALA A 479 33.49 2.13 6.05
N GLY A 480 34.23 3.05 5.44
CA GLY A 480 35.70 2.96 5.36
C GLY A 480 36.48 3.97 6.20
N GLY A 481 35.89 5.14 6.45
CA GLY A 481 36.49 6.30 7.11
C GLY A 481 35.95 6.55 8.52
N ALA A 482 35.08 5.69 9.04
CA ALA A 482 34.79 5.64 10.47
C ALA A 482 36.06 5.19 11.19
N SER A 483 36.95 6.15 11.44
CA SER A 483 38.26 6.10 12.11
C SER A 483 38.16 5.71 13.59
N ALA A 484 37.18 4.88 13.93
CA ALA A 484 36.93 4.35 15.27
C ALA A 484 36.41 2.90 15.22
N GLY A 485 36.66 2.14 14.14
CA GLY A 485 36.39 0.69 14.10
C GLY A 485 34.92 0.26 14.13
N GLN A 486 33.97 1.18 13.96
CA GLN A 486 32.54 0.95 14.22
C GLN A 486 31.77 0.34 13.03
N VAL A 487 32.24 0.56 11.80
CA VAL A 487 31.66 -0.03 10.58
C VAL A 487 32.82 -0.47 9.71
N ASN A 488 32.91 -1.77 9.42
CA ASN A 488 33.93 -2.35 8.55
C ASN A 488 33.63 -1.98 7.06
N TRP A 489 34.67 -1.85 6.23
CA TRP A 489 34.58 -1.72 4.77
C TRP A 489 33.62 -2.74 4.13
N CYS A 490 33.49 -3.92 4.74
CA CYS A 490 32.51 -4.94 4.38
C CYS A 490 31.08 -4.39 4.29
N GLY A 491 30.66 -3.46 5.16
CA GLY A 491 29.33 -2.86 5.12
C GLY A 491 29.08 -2.08 3.82
N GLY A 492 30.08 -1.32 3.37
CA GLY A 492 30.02 -0.61 2.09
C GLY A 492 29.98 -1.56 0.89
N LEU A 493 30.73 -2.65 0.95
CA LEU A 493 30.76 -3.68 -0.12
C LEU A 493 29.44 -4.47 -0.18
N VAL A 494 28.88 -4.90 0.95
CA VAL A 494 27.59 -5.60 1.00
C VAL A 494 26.44 -4.68 0.56
N ALA A 495 26.55 -3.37 0.83
CA ALA A 495 25.60 -2.36 0.37
C ALA A 495 25.77 -1.97 -1.11
N ALA A 496 26.91 -2.29 -1.74
CA ALA A 496 27.23 -1.92 -3.12
C ALA A 496 26.17 -2.28 -4.17
N PRO A 497 25.58 -3.51 -4.20
CA PRO A 497 24.54 -3.83 -5.18
C PRO A 497 23.28 -2.96 -5.02
N PHE A 498 22.90 -2.62 -3.79
CA PHE A 498 21.74 -1.76 -3.54
C PHE A 498 22.04 -0.32 -3.98
N ASN A 499 23.24 0.20 -3.67
CA ASN A 499 23.71 1.49 -4.15
C ASN A 499 23.75 1.56 -5.68
N ALA A 500 24.30 0.54 -6.34
CA ALA A 500 24.34 0.44 -7.79
C ALA A 500 22.93 0.41 -8.41
N MET A 501 21.99 -0.32 -7.80
CA MET A 501 20.58 -0.32 -8.22
C MET A 501 19.98 1.08 -8.13
N LEU A 502 20.16 1.78 -7.01
CA LEU A 502 19.64 3.14 -6.82
C LEU A 502 20.20 4.12 -7.85
N VAL A 503 21.51 4.06 -8.11
CA VAL A 503 22.19 4.88 -9.12
C VAL A 503 21.71 4.53 -10.53
N TYR A 504 21.58 3.25 -10.87
CA TYR A 504 21.07 2.81 -12.17
C TYR A 504 19.67 3.37 -12.47
N TYR A 505 18.73 3.24 -11.53
CA TYR A 505 17.40 3.79 -11.73
C TYR A 505 17.38 5.32 -11.75
N ALA A 506 18.28 5.98 -11.02
CA ALA A 506 18.40 7.43 -11.05
C ALA A 506 18.99 7.93 -12.38
N LEU A 507 19.98 7.22 -12.93
CA LEU A 507 20.52 7.46 -14.27
C LEU A 507 19.45 7.25 -15.33
N ARG A 508 18.70 6.15 -15.26
CA ARG A 508 17.57 5.92 -16.17
C ARG A 508 16.54 7.03 -16.09
N PHE A 509 16.20 7.48 -14.88
CA PHE A 509 15.29 8.60 -14.67
C PHE A 509 15.85 9.91 -15.21
N TYR A 510 17.17 10.15 -15.16
CA TYR A 510 17.83 11.35 -15.69
C TYR A 510 18.00 11.36 -17.21
N SER A 511 18.31 10.20 -17.82
CA SER A 511 18.65 10.10 -19.24
C SER A 511 17.43 9.88 -20.16
N THR A 512 16.27 9.51 -19.63
CA THR A 512 15.06 9.29 -20.46
C THR A 512 14.60 10.59 -21.14
N PRO A 513 14.34 10.64 -22.47
CA PRO A 513 13.86 11.85 -23.12
C PRO A 513 12.51 12.35 -22.56
N LEU A 514 12.38 13.67 -22.36
CA LEU A 514 11.17 14.27 -21.76
C LEU A 514 9.93 14.18 -22.66
N GLU A 515 10.15 14.12 -23.97
CA GLU A 515 9.10 13.95 -24.99
C GLU A 515 8.29 12.66 -24.74
N ASN A 516 8.96 11.62 -24.26
CA ASN A 516 8.36 10.32 -23.97
C ASN A 516 7.79 10.28 -22.55
N ALA A 517 6.69 10.99 -22.31
CA ALA A 517 6.06 11.12 -20.99
C ALA A 517 5.81 9.76 -20.30
N GLY A 518 5.33 8.75 -21.05
CA GLY A 518 5.10 7.40 -20.52
C GLY A 518 6.38 6.71 -20.03
N ALA A 519 7.48 6.84 -20.78
CA ALA A 519 8.78 6.26 -20.43
C ALA A 519 9.37 6.92 -19.17
N VAL A 520 9.28 8.25 -19.07
CA VAL A 520 9.78 8.98 -17.89
C VAL A 520 8.96 8.61 -16.64
N CYS A 521 7.64 8.52 -16.75
CA CYS A 521 6.78 8.05 -15.65
C CYS A 521 7.14 6.62 -15.22
N SER A 522 7.48 5.73 -16.16
CA SER A 522 7.96 4.38 -15.84
C SER A 522 9.30 4.41 -15.10
N ALA A 523 10.25 5.23 -15.57
CA ALA A 523 11.56 5.39 -14.94
C ALA A 523 11.44 5.98 -13.51
N ALA A 524 10.57 6.98 -13.31
CA ALA A 524 10.28 7.55 -11.99
C ALA A 524 9.68 6.49 -11.03
N ARG A 525 8.74 5.67 -11.50
CA ARG A 525 8.21 4.54 -10.68
C ARG A 525 9.31 3.53 -10.32
N GLY A 526 10.21 3.25 -11.26
CA GLY A 526 11.37 2.38 -11.02
C GLY A 526 12.27 2.93 -9.91
N LEU A 527 12.65 4.21 -10.01
CA LEU A 527 13.47 4.88 -8.99
C LEU A 527 12.78 4.95 -7.62
N PHE A 528 11.47 5.24 -7.60
CA PHE A 528 10.68 5.24 -6.38
C PHE A 528 10.75 3.87 -5.68
N ARG A 529 10.46 2.78 -6.41
CA ARG A 529 10.53 1.41 -5.86
C ARG A 529 11.95 1.03 -5.41
N ALA A 530 12.96 1.38 -6.20
CA ALA A 530 14.36 1.15 -5.85
C ALA A 530 14.74 1.87 -4.55
N SER A 531 14.30 3.11 -4.37
CA SER A 531 14.54 3.87 -3.13
C SER A 531 13.88 3.23 -1.90
N LEU A 532 12.66 2.68 -2.03
CA LEU A 532 11.98 1.98 -0.92
C LEU A 532 12.75 0.75 -0.44
N LEU A 533 13.35 -0.01 -1.36
CA LEU A 533 14.15 -1.18 -1.02
C LEU A 533 15.55 -0.79 -0.50
N HIS A 534 16.14 0.26 -1.08
CA HIS A 534 17.52 0.67 -0.80
C HIS A 534 17.75 0.97 0.69
N LEU A 535 16.96 1.84 1.32
CA LEU A 535 17.24 2.27 2.69
C LEU A 535 17.18 1.12 3.71
N PRO A 536 16.11 0.30 3.79
CA PRO A 536 16.09 -0.85 4.68
C PRO A 536 17.23 -1.84 4.40
N ALA A 537 17.55 -2.09 3.13
CA ALA A 537 18.61 -3.02 2.74
C ALA A 537 20.01 -2.51 3.16
N VAL A 538 20.31 -1.23 2.92
CA VAL A 538 21.58 -0.62 3.32
C VAL A 538 21.69 -0.54 4.85
N MET A 539 20.63 -0.14 5.55
CA MET A 539 20.64 -0.11 7.02
C MET A 539 20.87 -1.51 7.61
N THR A 540 20.23 -2.53 7.03
CA THR A 540 20.43 -3.93 7.45
C THR A 540 21.86 -4.39 7.14
N ALA A 541 22.40 -4.08 5.98
CA ALA A 541 23.78 -4.42 5.62
C ALA A 541 24.79 -3.78 6.58
N LEU A 542 24.62 -2.50 6.89
CA LEU A 542 25.47 -1.78 7.85
C LEU A 542 25.39 -2.40 9.24
N LEU A 543 24.18 -2.71 9.73
CA LEU A 543 23.95 -3.36 11.02
C LEU A 543 24.58 -4.77 11.08
N VAL A 544 24.35 -5.60 10.08
CA VAL A 544 24.91 -6.96 10.05
C VAL A 544 26.44 -6.89 10.03
N CYS A 545 27.03 -6.00 9.23
CA CYS A 545 28.47 -5.85 9.18
C CYS A 545 29.08 -5.24 10.45
N SER A 546 28.37 -4.36 11.16
CA SER A 546 28.84 -3.83 12.44
C SER A 546 28.80 -4.87 13.57
N HIS A 547 27.88 -5.84 13.51
CA HIS A 547 27.72 -6.89 14.53
C HIS A 547 28.45 -8.20 14.23
N CYS A 548 28.62 -8.57 12.96
CA CYS A 548 29.20 -9.86 12.58
C CYS A 548 30.72 -9.91 12.60
N GLY A 549 31.42 -8.81 12.92
CA GLY A 549 32.88 -8.81 13.07
C GLY A 549 33.57 -9.59 11.95
N PHE A 550 33.26 -9.30 10.68
CA PHE A 550 33.96 -9.95 9.58
C PHE A 550 35.45 -9.64 9.73
N ALA A 551 36.20 -10.69 10.06
CA ALA A 551 37.60 -10.66 10.43
C ALA A 551 38.40 -9.74 9.51
N THR A 552 38.75 -8.56 10.02
CA THR A 552 39.94 -7.84 9.57
C THR A 552 40.82 -7.76 10.79
N GLY A 553 41.71 -8.74 10.90
CA GLY A 553 42.83 -8.67 11.83
C GLY A 553 43.70 -7.48 11.45
N ALA A 554 43.91 -6.59 12.41
CA ALA A 554 44.96 -5.57 12.52
C ALA A 554 44.55 -4.72 13.75
N VAL A 555 45.24 -4.66 14.88
CA VAL A 555 46.59 -5.07 15.33
C VAL A 555 46.45 -5.42 16.81
#